data_AF-Q938A3-F1
#
_entry.id   AF-Q938A3-F1
#
_cell.length_a   1.000
_cell.length_b   1.000
_cell.length_c   1.000
_cell.angle_alpha   90.00
_cell.angle_beta   90.00
_cell.angle_gamma   90.00
#
_symmetry.space_group_name_H-M   'P 1'
#
loop_
_entity.id
_entity.type
_entity.pdbx_description
1 polymer ?
#
loop_
_entity_poly.entity_id
_entity_poly.type
_entity_poly.pdbx_seq_one_letter_code
_entity_poly.pdbx_strand_id
1 'polypeptide(L)' 'FYWNGMKPNGGGQPTGALADAINAAFGSFDKFKEEFTKTAIGTFGSGWAWLVKKADGSLALASTIGAGCPLTSGDTPLLT' A
#
# COMPACT_ATOMS: atom_id res chain seq x y z
N PHE A 1 11.38 -0.41 7.16
CA PHE A 1 10.33 -0.48 6.12
C PHE A 1 9.72 0.89 5.87
N TYR A 2 8.93 1.44 6.80
CA TYR A 2 8.33 2.79 6.70
C TYR A 2 9.29 3.90 6.23
N TRP A 3 10.42 4.08 6.92
CA TRP A 3 11.42 5.10 6.54
C TRP A 3 12.01 4.92 5.15
N ASN A 4 12.10 3.69 4.64
CA ASN A 4 12.62 3.42 3.30
C ASN A 4 11.60 3.75 2.19
N GLY A 5 10.32 3.88 2.55
CA GLY A 5 9.28 4.39 1.65
C GLY A 5 9.31 5.91 1.48
N MET A 6 10.17 6.62 2.22
CA MET A 6 10.26 8.07 2.22
C MET A 6 11.67 8.55 1.87
N LYS A 7 11.75 9.71 1.21
CA LYS A 7 13.00 10.42 0.95
C LYS A 7 12.74 11.92 0.75
N PRO A 8 13.74 12.78 1.00
CA PRO A 8 13.69 14.17 0.56
C PRO A 8 13.42 14.24 -0.94
N ASN A 9 12.57 15.17 -1.37
CA ASN A 9 12.16 15.31 -2.77
C ASN A 9 11.59 14.02 -3.40
N GLY A 10 11.00 13.15 -2.56
CA GLY A 10 10.19 12.02 -3.01
C GLY A 10 8.77 12.43 -3.41
N GLY A 11 7.88 11.44 -3.51
CA GLY A 11 6.52 11.65 -4.01
C GLY A 11 6.43 11.63 -5.53
N GLY A 12 5.38 12.23 -6.08
CA GLY A 12 5.00 12.07 -7.49
C GLY A 12 4.21 10.78 -7.72
N GLN A 13 4.16 10.34 -8.97
CA GLN A 13 3.50 9.09 -9.36
C GLN A 13 4.52 7.97 -9.56
N PRO A 14 4.18 6.70 -9.25
CA PRO A 14 5.00 5.56 -9.60
C PRO A 14 5.17 5.47 -11.12
N THR A 15 6.20 4.77 -11.57
CA THR A 15 6.47 4.54 -12.99
C THR A 15 6.71 3.05 -13.26
N GLY A 16 6.65 2.66 -14.54
CA GLY A 16 6.89 1.29 -14.97
C GLY A 16 5.89 0.29 -14.37
N ALA A 17 6.37 -0.93 -14.09
CA ALA A 17 5.54 -2.06 -13.67
C ALA A 17 4.68 -1.77 -12.42
N LEU A 18 5.14 -0.91 -11.51
CA LEU A 18 4.35 -0.52 -10.34
C LEU A 18 3.15 0.36 -10.72
N ALA A 19 3.36 1.31 -11.65
CA ALA A 19 2.27 2.16 -12.16
C ALA A 19 1.22 1.32 -12.89
N ASP A 20 1.67 0.39 -13.74
CA ASP A 20 0.79 -0.51 -14.49
C ASP A 20 -0.02 -1.41 -13.54
N ALA A 21 0.64 -1.98 -12.52
CA ALA A 21 -0.03 -2.82 -11.51
C ALA A 21 -1.04 -2.02 -10.67
N ILE A 22 -0.73 -0.77 -10.32
CA ILE A 22 -1.67 0.12 -9.61
C ILE A 22 -2.87 0.45 -10.50
N ASN A 23 -2.64 0.82 -11.76
CA ASN A 23 -3.74 1.13 -12.69
C ASN A 23 -4.60 -0.12 -12.97
N ALA A 24 -4.00 -1.30 -13.06
CA ALA A 24 -4.74 -2.56 -13.23
C ALA A 24 -5.58 -2.92 -12.00
N ALA A 25 -5.07 -2.71 -10.78
CA ALA A 25 -5.77 -3.08 -9.56
C ALA A 25 -6.81 -2.04 -9.11
N PHE A 26 -6.56 -0.75 -9.35
CA PHE A 26 -7.35 0.35 -8.77
C PHE A 26 -7.95 1.30 -9.83
N GLY A 27 -7.71 1.05 -11.12
CA GLY A 27 -8.19 1.86 -12.24
C GLY A 27 -7.34 3.10 -12.55
N SER A 28 -6.83 3.78 -11.52
CA SER A 28 -5.87 4.88 -11.67
C SER A 28 -5.05 5.11 -10.40
N PHE A 29 -3.92 5.80 -10.51
CA PHE A 29 -3.14 6.22 -9.35
C PHE A 29 -3.93 7.12 -8.38
N ASP A 30 -4.77 8.02 -8.90
CA ASP A 30 -5.59 8.89 -8.05
C ASP A 30 -6.63 8.08 -7.25
N LYS A 31 -7.23 7.06 -7.89
CA LYS A 31 -8.14 6.14 -7.21
C LYS A 31 -7.43 5.28 -6.17
N PHE A 32 -6.23 4.81 -6.45
CA PHE A 32 -5.38 4.15 -5.46
C PHE A 32 -5.11 5.07 -4.26
N LYS A 33 -4.72 6.33 -4.51
CA LYS A 33 -4.44 7.30 -3.44
C LYS A 33 -5.67 7.57 -2.57
N GLU A 34 -6.84 7.69 -3.19
CA GLU A 34 -8.13 7.84 -2.50
C GLU A 34 -8.41 6.64 -1.58
N GLU A 35 -8.35 5.42 -2.11
CA GLU A 35 -8.64 4.18 -1.34
C GLU A 35 -7.58 3.87 -0.28
N PHE A 36 -6.29 4.14 -0.56
CA PHE A 36 -5.22 3.98 0.44
C PHE A 36 -5.40 4.98 1.59
N THR A 37 -5.72 6.24 1.28
CA THR A 37 -6.00 7.27 2.29
C THR A 37 -7.21 6.87 3.14
N LYS A 38 -8.28 6.38 2.50
CA LYS A 38 -9.48 5.90 3.19
C LYS A 38 -9.17 4.69 4.10
N THR A 39 -8.34 3.76 3.65
CA THR A 39 -7.89 2.61 4.45
C THR A 39 -7.08 3.07 5.67
N ALA A 40 -6.17 4.02 5.50
CA ALA A 40 -5.39 4.60 6.59
C ALA A 40 -6.28 5.32 7.62
N ILE A 41 -7.19 6.18 7.17
CA ILE A 41 -8.13 6.90 8.04
C ILE A 41 -9.09 5.92 8.76
N GLY A 42 -9.55 4.89 8.06
CA GLY A 42 -10.47 3.89 8.59
C GLY A 42 -9.83 2.89 9.57
N THR A 43 -8.50 2.90 9.71
CA THR A 43 -7.81 2.03 10.67
C THR A 43 -7.98 2.62 12.07
N PHE A 44 -8.98 2.12 12.81
CA PHE A 44 -9.31 2.63 14.14
C PHE A 44 -8.31 2.16 15.20
N GLY A 45 -7.77 3.12 15.96
CA GLY A 45 -6.72 2.90 16.95
C GLY A 45 -5.32 2.90 16.33
N SER A 46 -4.31 2.51 17.10
CA SER A 46 -2.94 2.40 16.57
C SER A 46 -2.85 1.24 15.59
N GLY A 47 -2.30 1.49 14.41
CA GLY A 47 -2.21 0.51 13.33
C GLY A 47 -1.50 1.06 12.10
N TRP A 48 -1.60 0.31 11.02
CA TRP A 48 -0.89 0.58 9.76
C TRP A 48 -1.81 0.30 8.57
N ALA A 49 -1.68 1.10 7.51
CA ALA A 49 -2.24 0.81 6.20
C ALA A 49 -1.13 0.34 5.27
N TRP A 50 -1.47 -0.58 4.37
CA TRP A 50 -0.48 -1.27 3.55
C TRP A 50 -0.94 -1.34 2.10
N LEU A 51 0.02 -1.17 1.18
CA LEU A 51 -0.08 -1.69 -0.17
C LEU A 51 0.69 -3.00 -0.17
N VAL A 52 0.02 -4.08 -0.53
CA VAL A 52 0.62 -5.42 -0.54
C VAL A 52 0.51 -6.07 -1.92
N LYS A 53 1.45 -6.96 -2.21
CA LYS A 53 1.40 -7.89 -3.34
C LYS A 53 1.01 -9.28 -2.82
N LYS A 54 -0.08 -9.82 -3.36
CA LYS A 54 -0.55 -11.17 -3.06
C LYS A 54 0.28 -12.24 -3.78
N ALA A 55 0.11 -13.50 -3.39
CA ALA A 55 0.80 -14.64 -4.00
C ALA A 55 0.54 -14.78 -5.52
N ASP A 56 -0.65 -14.38 -5.99
CA ASP A 56 -1.01 -14.36 -7.42
C ASP A 56 -0.42 -13.17 -8.19
N GLY A 57 0.31 -12.28 -7.50
CA GLY A 57 0.94 -11.10 -8.07
C GLY A 57 0.05 -9.85 -8.11
N SER A 58 -1.22 -9.94 -7.75
CA SER A 58 -2.14 -8.80 -7.68
C SER A 58 -1.82 -7.87 -6.51
N LEU A 59 -2.18 -6.59 -6.66
CA LEU A 59 -2.05 -5.60 -5.60
C LEU A 59 -3.35 -5.49 -4.80
N ALA A 60 -3.22 -5.31 -3.49
CA ALA A 60 -4.34 -5.07 -2.59
C ALA A 60 -3.98 -4.08 -1.49
N LEU A 61 -5.03 -3.49 -0.90
CA LEU A 61 -4.91 -2.69 0.31
C LEU A 61 -5.23 -3.56 1.53
N ALA A 62 -4.48 -3.35 2.60
CA ALA A 62 -4.72 -4.00 3.88
C ALA A 62 -4.56 -2.99 5.02
N SER A 63 -5.18 -3.28 6.17
CA SER A 63 -4.90 -2.60 7.42
C SER A 63 -4.55 -3.61 8.50
N THR A 64 -3.70 -3.22 9.43
CA THR A 64 -3.36 -4.00 10.63
C THR A 64 -3.45 -3.14 11.87
N ILE A 65 -3.78 -3.77 13.00
CA ILE A 65 -3.85 -3.13 14.31
C ILE A 65 -2.58 -3.40 15.12
N GLY A 66 -2.21 -2.45 15.98
CA GLY A 66 -1.00 -2.52 16.80
C GLY A 66 0.26 -2.70 15.95
N ALA A 67 1.00 -3.78 16.22
CA ALA A 67 2.23 -4.14 15.50
C ALA A 67 2.00 -5.21 14.40
N GLY A 68 0.75 -5.48 14.00
CA GLY A 68 0.45 -6.45 12.96
C GLY A 68 1.14 -6.12 11.63
N CYS A 69 1.59 -7.14 10.89
CA CYS A 69 2.35 -6.97 9.66
C CYS A 69 1.90 -8.02 8.61
N PRO A 70 1.65 -7.64 7.34
CA PRO A 70 1.24 -8.56 6.28
C PRO A 70 2.19 -9.74 6.02
N LEU A 71 3.45 -9.67 6.48
CA LEU A 71 4.37 -10.80 6.41
C LEU A 71 3.84 -12.05 7.13
N THR A 72 2.96 -11.90 8.12
CA THR A 72 2.34 -13.04 8.82
C THR A 72 1.16 -13.65 8.05
N SER A 73 0.60 -12.95 7.05
CA SER A 73 -0.47 -13.45 6.17
C SER A 73 0.06 -14.01 4.85
N GLY A 74 1.37 -13.97 4.61
CA GLY A 74 2.00 -14.43 3.37
C GLY A 74 1.99 -13.40 2.23
N ASP A 75 1.46 -12.20 2.48
CA ASP A 75 1.49 -11.10 1.53
C ASP A 75 2.83 -10.36 1.60
N THR A 76 3.29 -9.83 0.46
CA THR A 76 4.51 -9.03 0.40
C THR A 76 4.19 -7.55 0.55
N PRO A 77 4.60 -6.86 1.63
CA PRO A 77 4.35 -5.44 1.80
C PRO A 77 5.23 -4.61 0.85
N LEU A 78 4.62 -3.64 0.17
CA LEU A 78 5.28 -2.73 -0.79
C LEU A 78 5.37 -1.29 -0.27
N LEU A 79 4.35 -0.82 0.47
CA LEU A 79 4.29 0.50 1.09
C LEU A 79 3.48 0.44 2.39
N THR A 80 3.87 1.23 3.38
CA THR A 80 3.10 1.54 4.60
C THR A 80 3.42 2.97 5.02
#